data_AF-A0A2M7WY32-F1
#
_entry.id   AF-A0A2M7WY32-F1
#
_cell.length_a   1.000
_cell.length_b   1.000
_cell.length_c   1.000
_cell.angle_alpha   90.00
_cell.angle_beta   90.00
_cell.angle_gamma   90.00
#
_symmetry.space_group_name_H-M   'P 1'
#
loop_
_entity.id
_entity.type
_entity.pdbx_description
1 polymer ?
#
loop_
_entity_poly.entity_id
_entity_poly.type
_entity_poly.pdbx_seq_one_letter_code
_entity_poly.pdbx_strand_id
1 'polypeptide(L)'
;MFQNRGSQFFKIKFSQRGIFFLSSVLFFCILSLSSFIFIKIKAQPDKPLQSKPDIKDVQVGMADPAAVYCQTMGYQHQVITEVDGSQHGICIFPDRASCPAWDFLAGKCEPNFSFCAKEGYDIKTVKNGKDPLSLNYAVCVSKEDGKIVGSVTDLTGLVEKSIKVKQPSQNQVKTQKVPVGSEIATLSDTPPRLPAEKNTSQSEILGGFQAVPTSFDWRNYKSGNWTTPVKDQGGCGACWSFSAVGVAEAAYNIAAKNPAYDLNLSEQYHVAGCDSPPGCAGCCGGWNNVALEEIRDHGIPDDSCLPFVDNSGCSCDGGVGGNECC
;
A
#
# COMPACT_ATOMS: atom_id res chain seq x y z
N MET A 1 14.49 49.37 -56.26
CA MET A 1 14.79 50.52 -57.15
C MET A 1 13.97 51.68 -56.57
N PHE A 2 14.51 52.60 -55.78
CA PHE A 2 15.49 53.63 -56.15
C PHE A 2 16.31 54.04 -54.92
N GLN A 3 17.63 54.11 -55.10
CA GLN A 3 18.51 54.94 -54.27
C GLN A 3 18.34 56.41 -54.68
N ASN A 4 18.44 57.33 -53.72
CA ASN A 4 19.14 58.60 -53.94
C ASN A 4 19.58 59.16 -52.58
N ARG A 5 20.91 59.24 -52.36
CA ARG A 5 21.72 60.47 -52.32
C ARG A 5 21.29 61.39 -51.17
N GLY A 6 22.06 61.56 -50.10
CA GLY A 6 23.51 61.73 -50.03
C GLY A 6 23.81 63.21 -49.78
N SER A 7 24.54 63.51 -48.71
CA SER A 7 25.59 64.55 -48.67
C SER A 7 26.26 64.60 -47.31
N GLN A 8 27.52 64.21 -47.32
CA GLN A 8 28.57 64.55 -46.37
C GLN A 8 28.85 66.08 -46.47
N PHE A 9 29.62 66.81 -45.66
CA PHE A 9 30.68 66.63 -44.67
C PHE A 9 30.81 68.02 -43.99
N PHE A 10 31.17 68.14 -42.72
CA PHE A 10 32.20 69.12 -42.29
C PHE A 10 32.72 68.76 -40.90
N LYS A 11 34.02 68.48 -40.82
CA LYS A 11 34.79 68.19 -39.60
C LYS A 11 35.21 69.50 -38.94
N ILE A 12 35.15 69.59 -37.61
CA ILE A 12 36.10 70.39 -36.81
C ILE A 12 36.48 69.57 -35.57
N LYS A 13 37.80 69.45 -35.33
CA LYS A 13 38.46 68.76 -34.22
C LYS A 13 38.89 69.78 -33.14
N PHE A 14 39.27 69.24 -31.96
CA PHE A 14 39.83 69.86 -30.73
C PHE A 14 38.79 70.20 -29.66
N SER A 15 38.99 69.94 -28.36
CA SER A 15 40.21 69.77 -27.57
C SER A 15 39.92 68.99 -26.28
N GLN A 16 40.86 68.17 -25.81
CA GLN A 16 40.83 67.55 -24.48
C GLN A 16 41.04 68.61 -23.39
N ARG A 17 40.12 68.70 -22.42
CA ARG A 17 40.33 69.01 -20.99
C ARG A 17 38.97 69.22 -20.35
N GLY A 18 38.67 68.46 -19.29
CA GLY A 18 37.40 68.56 -18.56
C GLY A 18 36.77 67.24 -18.15
N ILE A 19 37.53 66.14 -18.14
CA ILE A 19 37.33 65.06 -17.17
C ILE A 19 37.63 65.68 -15.79
N PHE A 20 36.89 65.28 -14.76
CA PHE A 20 36.78 65.90 -13.42
C PHE A 20 35.76 67.05 -13.36
N PHE A 21 34.47 66.72 -13.31
CA PHE A 21 33.46 67.43 -12.47
C PHE A 21 32.04 66.81 -12.55
N LEU A 22 31.83 65.70 -13.27
CA LEU A 22 30.51 65.09 -13.47
C LEU A 22 30.30 63.73 -12.76
N SER A 23 30.95 63.50 -11.60
CA SER A 23 30.80 62.22 -10.86
C SER A 23 30.34 62.32 -9.40
N SER A 24 29.99 63.51 -8.88
CA SER A 24 29.57 63.65 -7.46
C SER A 24 28.18 64.21 -7.23
N VAL A 25 27.42 64.59 -8.26
CA VAL A 25 26.09 65.20 -8.07
C VAL A 25 24.93 64.26 -8.46
N LEU A 26 25.17 63.20 -9.25
CA LEU A 26 24.13 62.21 -9.56
C LEU A 26 23.95 61.10 -8.52
N PHE A 27 24.88 60.94 -7.55
CA PHE A 27 24.80 59.87 -6.57
C PHE A 27 24.02 60.23 -5.29
N PHE A 28 23.78 61.53 -5.04
CA PHE A 28 23.08 61.98 -3.82
C PHE A 28 21.57 62.22 -4.00
N CYS A 29 21.02 62.15 -5.22
CA CYS A 29 19.57 62.31 -5.44
C CYS A 29 18.75 61.01 -5.40
N ILE A 30 19.37 59.82 -5.28
CA ILE A 30 18.64 58.53 -5.19
C ILE A 30 18.43 58.09 -3.73
N LEU A 31 19.01 58.78 -2.74
CA LEU A 31 18.89 58.44 -1.32
C LEU A 31 17.85 59.28 -0.54
N SER A 32 16.98 60.06 -1.21
CA SER A 32 15.97 60.89 -0.52
C SER A 32 14.52 60.62 -0.94
N LEU A 33 14.22 59.47 -1.56
CA LEU A 33 12.84 59.09 -1.94
C LEU A 33 12.36 57.77 -1.32
N SER A 34 13.04 57.24 -0.30
CA SER A 34 12.47 56.20 0.56
C SER A 34 11.61 56.85 1.65
N SER A 35 10.56 57.56 1.24
CA SER A 35 9.48 57.99 2.13
C SER A 35 8.79 56.75 2.69
N PHE A 36 8.94 56.52 3.98
CA PHE A 36 7.91 56.08 4.92
C PHE A 36 6.65 55.45 4.30
N ILE A 37 6.73 54.15 4.00
CA ILE A 37 5.55 53.29 4.02
C ILE A 37 5.71 52.39 5.24
N PHE A 38 5.32 52.90 6.41
CA PHE A 38 5.07 52.06 7.57
C PHE A 38 3.74 51.33 7.33
N ILE A 39 3.80 50.14 6.72
CA ILE A 39 2.71 49.18 6.87
C ILE A 39 2.70 48.80 8.34
N LYS A 40 1.69 49.25 9.08
CA LYS A 40 1.36 48.66 10.39
C LYS A 40 0.93 47.21 10.15
N ILE A 41 1.90 46.29 10.10
CA ILE A 41 1.63 44.87 10.31
C ILE A 41 1.33 44.75 11.80
N LYS A 42 0.05 44.72 12.14
CA LYS A 42 -0.41 44.35 13.46
C LYS A 42 -0.01 42.87 13.62
N ALA A 43 1.10 42.61 14.32
CA ALA A 43 1.44 41.27 14.75
C ALA A 43 0.23 40.73 15.51
N GLN A 44 -0.46 39.75 14.92
CA GLN A 44 -1.36 38.93 15.71
C GLN A 44 -0.47 38.18 16.70
N PRO A 45 -0.86 38.09 17.99
CA PRO A 45 -0.19 37.17 18.89
C PRO A 45 -0.24 35.79 18.24
N ASP A 46 0.92 35.15 18.11
CA ASP A 46 1.04 33.80 17.55
C ASP A 46 -0.06 32.94 18.14
N LYS A 47 -1.00 32.52 17.29
CA LYS A 47 -1.94 31.48 17.66
C LYS A 47 -1.06 30.29 18.01
N PRO A 48 -1.07 29.77 19.25
CA PRO A 48 -0.22 28.65 19.60
C PRO A 48 -0.45 27.57 18.56
N LEU A 49 0.64 27.12 17.91
CA LEU A 49 0.59 25.97 17.01
C LEU A 49 -0.21 24.90 17.73
N GLN A 50 -1.33 24.51 17.14
CA GLN A 50 -2.08 23.36 17.63
C GLN A 50 -1.06 22.23 17.72
N SER A 51 -0.88 21.73 18.94
CA SER A 51 0.00 20.62 19.24
C SER A 51 -0.27 19.53 18.21
N LYS A 52 0.79 19.17 17.49
CA LYS A 52 0.85 17.98 16.62
C LYS A 52 0.07 16.85 17.31
N PRO A 53 -0.89 16.21 16.63
CA PRO A 53 -1.60 15.09 17.25
C PRO A 53 -0.57 14.05 17.70
N ASP A 54 -0.71 13.62 18.96
CA ASP A 54 0.18 12.70 19.65
C ASP A 54 0.37 11.44 18.77
N ILE A 55 1.63 11.11 18.42
CA ILE A 55 2.00 9.94 17.61
C ILE A 55 1.85 8.68 18.49
N LYS A 56 0.61 8.35 18.83
CA LYS A 56 0.23 7.12 19.55
C LYS A 56 -0.86 6.33 18.82
N ASP A 57 -1.41 6.88 17.73
CA ASP A 57 -2.60 6.33 17.08
C ASP A 57 -2.41 5.97 15.59
N VAL A 58 -1.18 6.01 15.06
CA VAL A 58 -0.91 5.50 13.70
C VAL A 58 -0.74 4.00 13.78
N GLN A 59 -1.84 3.28 13.60
CA GLN A 59 -1.84 1.83 13.61
C GLN A 59 -1.38 1.31 12.25
N VAL A 60 -0.18 0.75 12.24
CA VAL A 60 0.49 0.21 11.04
C VAL A 60 -0.03 -1.21 10.78
N GLY A 61 -0.73 -1.40 9.66
CA GLY A 61 -1.11 -2.71 9.14
C GLY A 61 -2.38 -2.68 8.30
N MET A 62 -2.38 -3.34 7.14
CA MET A 62 -3.62 -3.68 6.43
C MET A 62 -4.29 -4.82 7.19
N ALA A 63 -5.50 -4.60 7.72
CA ALA A 63 -6.28 -5.67 8.32
C ALA A 63 -6.68 -6.69 7.24
N ASP A 64 -6.79 -7.97 7.63
CA ASP A 64 -7.21 -9.05 6.72
C ASP A 64 -8.50 -8.63 5.99
N PRO A 65 -8.45 -8.40 4.66
CA PRO A 65 -9.59 -7.89 3.92
C PRO A 65 -10.82 -8.80 3.99
N ALA A 66 -10.63 -10.11 4.10
CA ALA A 66 -11.76 -11.03 4.26
C ALA A 66 -12.42 -10.89 5.64
N ALA A 67 -11.64 -10.69 6.70
CA ALA A 67 -12.16 -10.39 8.03
C ALA A 67 -12.87 -9.03 8.05
N VAL A 68 -12.28 -8.00 7.44
CA VAL A 68 -12.86 -6.66 7.33
C VAL A 68 -14.16 -6.70 6.55
N TYR A 69 -14.22 -7.46 5.45
CA TYR A 69 -15.45 -7.63 4.67
C TYR A 69 -16.53 -8.32 5.50
N CYS A 70 -16.22 -9.44 6.17
CA CYS A 70 -17.16 -10.12 7.07
C CYS A 70 -17.75 -9.16 8.12
N GLN A 71 -16.89 -8.38 8.78
CA GLN A 71 -17.31 -7.40 9.79
C GLN A 71 -18.08 -6.23 9.18
N THR A 72 -17.67 -5.73 8.01
CA THR A 72 -18.35 -4.65 7.27
C THR A 72 -19.78 -5.07 6.88
N MET A 73 -19.96 -6.35 6.59
CA MET A 73 -21.27 -6.92 6.31
C MET A 73 -22.12 -7.16 7.58
N GLY A 74 -21.57 -6.86 8.76
CA GLY A 74 -22.26 -7.00 10.05
C GLY A 74 -22.22 -8.42 10.63
N TYR A 75 -21.29 -9.25 10.16
CA TYR A 75 -21.16 -10.65 10.59
C TYR A 75 -19.99 -10.83 11.55
N GLN A 76 -20.02 -11.95 12.28
CA GLN A 76 -18.99 -12.25 13.27
C GLN A 76 -17.81 -12.95 12.61
N HIS A 77 -16.64 -12.35 12.66
CA HIS A 77 -15.39 -12.98 12.24
C HIS A 77 -14.73 -13.73 13.41
N GLN A 78 -14.22 -14.93 13.17
CA GLN A 78 -13.46 -15.71 14.15
C GLN A 78 -12.25 -16.36 13.49
N VAL A 79 -11.12 -16.36 14.19
CA VAL A 79 -9.92 -17.10 13.78
C VAL A 79 -9.96 -18.48 14.43
N ILE A 80 -9.90 -19.53 13.61
CA ILE A 80 -9.77 -20.92 14.03
C ILE A 80 -8.30 -21.29 13.96
N THR A 81 -7.79 -21.93 15.02
CA THR A 81 -6.47 -22.57 15.03
C THR A 81 -6.66 -24.07 14.93
N GLU A 82 -6.07 -24.67 13.90
CA GLU A 82 -6.10 -26.11 13.65
C GLU A 82 -5.13 -26.86 14.56
N VAL A 83 -5.24 -28.19 14.56
CA VAL A 83 -4.39 -29.08 15.36
C VAL A 83 -2.91 -28.95 15.01
N ASP A 84 -2.60 -28.64 13.75
CA ASP A 84 -1.24 -28.40 13.26
C ASP A 84 -0.72 -26.98 13.55
N GLY A 85 -1.52 -26.14 14.22
CA GLY A 85 -1.20 -24.76 14.53
C GLY A 85 -1.47 -23.76 13.40
N SER A 86 -1.93 -24.22 12.23
CA SER A 86 -2.37 -23.31 11.17
C SER A 86 -3.60 -22.52 11.60
N GLN A 87 -3.73 -21.29 11.11
CA GLN A 87 -4.85 -20.42 11.44
C GLN A 87 -5.59 -20.00 10.18
N HIS A 88 -6.92 -19.99 10.25
CA HIS A 88 -7.76 -19.47 9.19
C HIS A 88 -8.97 -18.72 9.77
N GLY A 89 -9.43 -17.70 9.04
CA GLY A 89 -10.60 -16.90 9.42
C GLY A 89 -11.90 -17.51 8.89
N ILE A 90 -12.94 -17.54 9.71
CA ILE A 90 -14.32 -17.85 9.31
C ILE A 90 -15.22 -16.64 9.56
N CYS A 91 -16.27 -16.53 8.75
CA CYS A 91 -17.38 -15.60 8.93
C CYS A 91 -18.61 -16.38 9.39
N ILE A 92 -19.25 -15.94 10.47
CA ILE A 92 -20.43 -16.57 11.09
C ILE A 92 -21.65 -15.66 10.86
N PHE A 93 -22.70 -16.24 10.28
CA PHE A 93 -23.91 -15.55 9.85
C PHE A 93 -25.03 -15.64 10.91
N PRO A 94 -26.11 -14.84 10.82
CA PRO A 94 -27.19 -14.83 11.81
C PRO A 94 -27.93 -16.16 12.00
N ASP A 95 -27.93 -17.02 10.98
CA ASP A 95 -28.50 -18.37 11.02
C ASP A 95 -27.55 -19.41 11.62
N ARG A 96 -26.38 -18.97 12.13
CA ARG A 96 -25.27 -19.81 12.63
C ARG A 96 -24.57 -20.63 11.54
N ALA A 97 -24.87 -20.40 10.26
CA ALA A 97 -24.00 -20.88 9.20
C ALA A 97 -22.63 -20.22 9.35
N SER A 98 -21.60 -20.90 8.84
CA SER A 98 -20.25 -20.34 8.79
C SER A 98 -19.57 -20.68 7.48
N CYS A 99 -18.73 -19.77 7.01
CA CYS A 99 -17.94 -19.96 5.80
C CYS A 99 -16.52 -19.42 6.00
N PRO A 100 -15.47 -20.04 5.41
CA PRO A 100 -14.15 -19.43 5.35
C PRO A 100 -14.23 -17.99 4.82
N ALA A 101 -13.63 -17.05 5.55
CA ALA A 101 -13.84 -15.62 5.30
C ALA A 101 -13.44 -15.23 3.87
N TRP A 102 -12.35 -15.82 3.35
CA TRP A 102 -11.88 -15.60 1.97
C TRP A 102 -12.81 -16.20 0.92
N ASP A 103 -13.46 -17.32 1.20
CA ASP A 103 -14.44 -17.92 0.30
C ASP A 103 -15.74 -17.11 0.26
N PHE A 104 -16.14 -16.53 1.39
CA PHE A 104 -17.26 -15.60 1.46
C PHE A 104 -16.96 -14.30 0.69
N LEU A 105 -15.77 -13.70 0.85
CA LEU A 105 -15.34 -12.53 0.07
C LEU A 105 -15.30 -12.85 -1.44
N ALA A 106 -14.85 -14.04 -1.82
CA ALA A 106 -14.83 -14.49 -3.21
C ALA A 106 -16.22 -14.88 -3.76
N GLY A 107 -17.27 -14.85 -2.93
CA GLY A 107 -18.65 -15.15 -3.33
C GLY A 107 -18.93 -16.64 -3.57
N LYS A 108 -18.13 -17.55 -2.99
CA LYS A 108 -18.25 -19.00 -3.21
C LYS A 108 -19.29 -19.68 -2.32
N CYS A 109 -19.64 -19.03 -1.22
CA CYS A 109 -20.57 -19.54 -0.22
C CYS A 109 -21.50 -18.41 0.22
N GLU A 110 -22.63 -18.79 0.80
CA GLU A 110 -23.55 -17.85 1.45
C GLU A 110 -23.91 -16.63 0.57
N PRO A 111 -24.31 -16.85 -0.71
CA PRO A 111 -24.53 -15.75 -1.66
C PRO A 111 -25.63 -14.79 -1.19
N ASN A 112 -26.61 -15.27 -0.41
CA ASN A 112 -27.68 -14.47 0.16
C ASN A 112 -27.21 -13.47 1.22
N PHE A 113 -26.06 -13.73 1.85
CA PHE A 113 -25.45 -12.84 2.83
C PHE A 113 -24.41 -11.90 2.20
N SER A 114 -24.10 -12.07 0.91
CA SER A 114 -23.14 -11.24 0.20
C SER A 114 -23.60 -9.77 0.02
N PHE A 115 -22.64 -8.87 -0.21
CA PHE A 115 -22.91 -7.48 -0.56
C PHE A 115 -23.84 -7.38 -1.77
N CYS A 116 -23.58 -8.15 -2.83
CA CYS A 116 -24.40 -8.15 -4.03
C CYS A 116 -25.87 -8.47 -3.71
N ALA A 117 -26.14 -9.49 -2.89
CA ALA A 117 -27.50 -9.85 -2.52
C ALA A 117 -28.21 -8.76 -1.70
N LYS A 118 -27.50 -8.10 -0.76
CA LYS A 118 -28.07 -6.99 0.02
C LYS A 118 -28.43 -5.78 -0.85
N GLU A 119 -27.64 -5.52 -1.89
CA GLU A 119 -27.87 -4.46 -2.87
C GLU A 119 -28.80 -4.90 -4.02
N GLY A 120 -29.36 -6.11 -3.96
CA GLY A 120 -30.33 -6.62 -4.94
C GLY A 120 -29.73 -7.22 -6.20
N TYR A 121 -28.42 -7.31 -6.33
CA TYR A 121 -27.69 -7.92 -7.44
C TYR A 121 -27.49 -9.43 -7.29
N ASP A 122 -27.21 -10.11 -8.40
CA ASP A 122 -26.67 -11.47 -8.38
C ASP A 122 -25.15 -11.44 -8.14
N ILE A 123 -24.59 -12.52 -7.61
CA ILE A 123 -23.15 -12.65 -7.35
C ILE A 123 -22.52 -13.68 -8.29
N LYS A 124 -21.34 -13.37 -8.82
CA LYS A 124 -20.55 -14.28 -9.64
C LYS A 124 -19.08 -14.20 -9.27
N THR A 125 -18.41 -15.34 -9.12
CA THR A 125 -16.95 -15.39 -8.95
C THR A 125 -16.25 -15.31 -10.31
N VAL A 126 -15.21 -14.49 -10.42
CA VAL A 126 -14.37 -14.34 -11.62
C VAL A 126 -12.90 -14.57 -11.30
N LYS A 127 -12.14 -15.02 -12.31
CA LYS A 127 -10.70 -15.32 -12.23
C LYS A 127 -9.96 -14.71 -13.41
N ASN A 128 -9.72 -13.40 -13.36
CA ASN A 128 -9.04 -12.65 -14.43
C ASN A 128 -7.83 -11.84 -13.92
N GLY A 129 -7.51 -11.93 -12.62
CA GLY A 129 -6.37 -11.24 -12.00
C GLY A 129 -6.48 -9.72 -11.90
N LYS A 130 -7.68 -9.14 -12.06
CA LYS A 130 -7.88 -7.68 -12.00
C LYS A 130 -8.17 -7.13 -10.61
N ASP A 131 -8.51 -7.99 -9.65
CA ASP A 131 -8.80 -7.58 -8.28
C ASP A 131 -7.50 -7.49 -7.45
N PRO A 132 -7.33 -6.42 -6.64
CA PRO A 132 -6.10 -6.17 -5.92
C PRO A 132 -5.89 -7.10 -4.71
N LEU A 133 -6.92 -7.80 -4.25
CA LEU A 133 -6.87 -8.60 -3.02
C LEU A 133 -6.83 -10.11 -3.29
N SER A 134 -7.40 -10.57 -4.41
CA SER A 134 -7.45 -12.01 -4.72
C SER A 134 -7.54 -12.29 -6.23
N LEU A 135 -6.91 -13.39 -6.65
CA LEU A 135 -7.05 -13.92 -8.02
C LEU A 135 -8.48 -14.37 -8.35
N ASN A 136 -9.23 -14.84 -7.35
CA ASN A 136 -10.64 -15.21 -7.47
C ASN A 136 -11.46 -14.28 -6.59
N TYR A 137 -12.36 -13.51 -7.19
CA TYR A 137 -13.11 -12.48 -6.47
C TYR A 137 -14.56 -12.42 -6.97
N ALA A 138 -15.43 -11.88 -6.11
CA ALA A 138 -16.83 -11.69 -6.43
C ALA A 138 -17.07 -10.41 -7.23
N VAL A 139 -17.94 -10.51 -8.25
CA VAL A 139 -18.54 -9.37 -8.93
C VAL A 139 -20.05 -9.40 -8.76
N CYS A 140 -20.65 -8.22 -8.65
CA CYS A 140 -22.09 -8.06 -8.66
C CYS A 140 -22.60 -7.95 -10.10
N VAL A 141 -23.69 -8.64 -10.40
CA VAL A 141 -24.30 -8.73 -11.73
C VAL A 141 -25.74 -8.22 -11.64
N SER A 142 -26.10 -7.34 -12.58
CA SER A 142 -27.45 -6.82 -12.74
C SER A 142 -28.41 -7.95 -13.12
N LYS A 143 -29.55 -8.04 -12.42
CA LYS A 143 -30.61 -9.02 -12.70
C LYS A 143 -31.38 -8.73 -13.99
N GLU A 144 -31.37 -7.47 -14.44
CA GLU A 144 -32.15 -7.04 -15.61
C GLU A 144 -31.46 -7.39 -16.93
N ASP A 145 -30.14 -7.17 -17.01
CA ASP A 145 -29.38 -7.29 -18.25
C ASP A 145 -28.14 -8.19 -18.15
N GLY A 146 -27.90 -8.80 -16.98
CA GLY A 146 -26.78 -9.71 -16.76
C GLY A 146 -25.41 -9.03 -16.81
N LYS A 147 -25.35 -7.69 -16.81
CA LYS A 147 -24.08 -6.96 -16.88
C LYS A 147 -23.39 -6.91 -15.52
N ILE A 148 -22.06 -6.97 -15.55
CA ILE A 148 -21.23 -6.77 -14.36
C ILE A 148 -21.31 -5.31 -13.95
N VAL A 149 -21.75 -5.08 -12.71
CA VAL A 149 -21.86 -3.75 -12.08
C VAL A 149 -20.50 -3.31 -11.52
N GLY A 150 -19.78 -4.24 -10.89
CA GLY A 150 -18.47 -3.98 -10.28
C GLY A 150 -17.99 -5.14 -9.43
N SER A 151 -16.74 -5.08 -8.97
CA SER A 151 -16.22 -6.05 -8.00
C SER A 151 -16.75 -5.73 -6.61
N VAL A 152 -16.92 -6.75 -5.76
CA VAL A 152 -17.28 -6.54 -4.35
C VAL A 152 -16.22 -5.71 -3.63
N THR A 153 -14.94 -5.92 -3.95
CA THR A 153 -13.81 -5.15 -3.42
C THR A 153 -13.96 -3.65 -3.67
N ASP A 154 -14.24 -3.26 -4.92
CA ASP A 154 -14.36 -1.84 -5.30
C ASP A 154 -15.67 -1.24 -4.77
N LEU A 155 -16.80 -1.94 -4.95
CA LEU A 155 -18.12 -1.44 -4.55
C LEU A 155 -18.24 -1.24 -3.03
N THR A 156 -17.47 -1.99 -2.24
CA THR A 156 -17.44 -1.82 -0.78
C THR A 156 -16.34 -0.90 -0.27
N GLY A 157 -15.45 -0.40 -1.15
CA GLY A 157 -14.25 0.36 -0.74
C GLY A 157 -13.35 -0.45 0.19
N LEU A 158 -13.24 -1.76 -0.06
CA LEU A 158 -12.65 -2.70 0.90
C LEU A 158 -11.17 -2.41 1.15
N VAL A 159 -10.42 -2.05 0.10
CA VAL A 159 -9.00 -1.72 0.21
C VAL A 159 -8.77 -0.58 1.21
N GLU A 160 -9.51 0.52 1.10
CA GLU A 160 -9.37 1.65 2.00
C GLU A 160 -9.84 1.31 3.43
N LYS A 161 -10.90 0.51 3.54
CA LYS A 161 -11.40 0.04 4.84
C LYS A 161 -10.36 -0.84 5.53
N SER A 162 -9.69 -1.73 4.79
CA SER A 162 -8.62 -2.58 5.30
C SER A 162 -7.39 -1.80 5.76
N ILE A 163 -7.10 -0.66 5.14
CA ILE A 163 -6.00 0.23 5.55
C ILE A 163 -6.38 1.07 6.77
N LYS A 164 -7.66 1.45 6.92
CA LYS A 164 -8.14 2.37 7.97
C LYS A 164 -8.62 1.67 9.25
N VAL A 165 -8.56 0.34 9.33
CA VAL A 165 -8.94 -0.36 10.57
C VAL A 165 -7.94 0.02 11.67
N LYS A 166 -8.40 0.81 12.65
CA LYS A 166 -7.77 0.79 13.97
C LYS A 166 -7.92 -0.64 14.48
N GLN A 167 -6.89 -1.50 14.37
CA GLN A 167 -6.99 -2.82 14.98
C GLN A 167 -7.43 -2.62 16.44
N PRO A 168 -8.42 -3.39 16.93
CA PRO A 168 -8.63 -3.43 18.37
C PRO A 168 -7.27 -3.76 18.99
N SER A 169 -6.89 -3.00 20.02
CA SER A 169 -5.70 -3.29 20.81
C SER A 169 -5.65 -4.80 21.07
N GLN A 170 -4.45 -5.39 21.04
CA GLN A 170 -4.23 -6.84 21.17
C GLN A 170 -4.72 -7.47 22.51
N ASN A 171 -5.62 -6.82 23.24
CA ASN A 171 -6.19 -7.25 24.51
C ASN A 171 -7.61 -7.83 24.42
N GLN A 172 -8.12 -8.20 23.23
CA GLN A 172 -9.42 -8.90 23.10
C GLN A 172 -9.33 -10.20 22.28
N VAL A 173 -8.15 -10.79 22.11
CA VAL A 173 -8.08 -12.24 21.84
C VAL A 173 -8.39 -12.93 23.16
N LYS A 174 -9.67 -13.17 23.45
CA LYS A 174 -10.04 -14.19 24.43
C LYS A 174 -9.68 -15.55 23.83
N THR A 175 -8.45 -15.99 24.05
CA THR A 175 -8.07 -17.40 23.96
C THR A 175 -8.83 -18.12 25.06
N GLN A 176 -10.04 -18.58 24.76
CA GLN A 176 -10.71 -19.55 25.60
C GLN A 176 -10.10 -20.91 25.31
N LYS A 177 -9.11 -21.31 26.12
CA LYS A 177 -8.77 -22.72 26.32
C LYS A 177 -9.99 -23.38 26.96
N VAL A 178 -10.72 -24.20 26.21
CA VAL A 178 -11.69 -25.11 26.81
C VAL A 178 -10.93 -26.34 27.32
N PRO A 179 -10.98 -26.66 28.63
CA PRO A 179 -10.33 -27.85 29.18
C PRO A 179 -11.07 -29.13 28.74
N VAL A 180 -10.30 -30.18 28.49
CA VAL A 180 -10.78 -31.55 28.30
C VAL A 180 -10.99 -32.22 29.67
N GLY A 181 -12.18 -32.81 29.88
CA GLY A 181 -12.59 -33.68 31.01
C GLY A 181 -13.08 -32.91 32.25
N SER A 182 -14.18 -33.23 32.96
CA SER A 182 -15.08 -34.38 33.13
C SER A 182 -16.45 -33.81 33.59
N GLU A 183 -17.66 -34.42 33.56
CA GLU A 183 -18.08 -35.81 33.74
C GLU A 183 -19.55 -35.97 33.27
N ILE A 184 -19.78 -37.02 32.46
CA ILE A 184 -20.93 -37.91 32.28
C ILE A 184 -22.34 -37.48 32.76
N ALA A 185 -23.24 -37.31 31.79
CA ALA A 185 -24.63 -37.78 31.90
C ALA A 185 -24.93 -38.70 30.70
N THR A 186 -24.92 -40.00 30.96
CA THR A 186 -25.40 -41.04 30.04
C THR A 186 -26.92 -40.96 29.91
N LEU A 187 -27.41 -40.85 28.68
CA LEU A 187 -28.59 -41.56 28.21
C LEU A 187 -28.53 -41.62 26.68
N SER A 188 -28.79 -42.83 26.18
CA SER A 188 -28.75 -43.25 24.79
C SER A 188 -29.52 -42.34 23.85
N ASP A 189 -28.97 -42.09 22.66
CA ASP A 189 -29.63 -42.43 21.39
C ASP A 189 -28.67 -42.13 20.23
N THR A 190 -28.51 -43.11 19.35
CA THR A 190 -27.63 -43.04 18.17
C THR A 190 -28.28 -42.15 17.11
N PRO A 191 -27.65 -41.06 16.63
CA PRO A 191 -28.20 -40.30 15.52
C PRO A 191 -28.14 -41.12 14.22
N PRO A 192 -29.17 -41.06 13.35
CA PRO A 192 -29.28 -41.94 12.19
C PRO A 192 -28.17 -41.74 11.17
N ARG A 193 -27.59 -42.85 10.72
CA ARG A 193 -26.74 -42.93 9.53
C ARG A 193 -27.58 -42.61 8.29
N LEU A 194 -27.34 -41.47 7.65
CA LEU A 194 -27.90 -41.20 6.33
C LEU A 194 -27.31 -42.21 5.31
N PRO A 195 -28.14 -42.80 4.43
CA PRO A 195 -27.72 -43.86 3.54
C PRO A 195 -26.80 -43.35 2.42
N ALA A 196 -25.85 -44.19 2.02
CA ALA A 196 -25.00 -43.98 0.86
C ALA A 196 -25.84 -44.00 -0.42
N GLU A 197 -25.92 -42.88 -1.13
CA GLU A 197 -26.45 -42.87 -2.50
C GLU A 197 -25.36 -43.30 -3.49
N LYS A 198 -25.74 -44.28 -4.32
CA LYS A 198 -24.96 -44.78 -5.45
C LYS A 198 -25.10 -43.84 -6.65
N ASN A 199 -23.95 -43.40 -7.13
CA ASN A 199 -23.54 -43.16 -8.53
C ASN A 199 -24.61 -42.69 -9.53
N THR A 200 -24.54 -41.41 -9.89
CA THR A 200 -24.70 -41.00 -11.30
C THR A 200 -23.66 -39.91 -11.59
N SER A 201 -23.00 -40.07 -12.73
CA SER A 201 -21.87 -39.31 -13.27
C SER A 201 -21.87 -37.80 -12.95
N GLN A 202 -21.07 -37.41 -11.96
CA GLN A 202 -20.66 -36.02 -11.71
C GLN A 202 -19.17 -35.84 -12.06
N SER A 203 -18.70 -36.52 -13.10
CA SER A 203 -17.29 -36.50 -13.51
C SER A 203 -17.02 -35.58 -14.71
N GLU A 204 -17.99 -34.82 -15.21
CA GLU A 204 -17.80 -34.01 -16.43
C GLU A 204 -18.11 -32.51 -16.29
N ILE A 205 -18.48 -32.00 -15.10
CA ILE A 205 -18.75 -30.56 -14.86
C ILE A 205 -17.90 -29.99 -13.70
N LEU A 206 -16.73 -30.58 -13.42
CA LEU A 206 -15.77 -30.08 -12.42
C LEU A 206 -14.37 -29.97 -13.04
N GLY A 207 -14.30 -29.26 -14.16
CA GLY A 207 -13.04 -28.89 -14.80
C GLY A 207 -12.26 -27.86 -13.99
N GLY A 208 -11.50 -28.33 -13.00
CA GLY A 208 -10.22 -27.72 -12.65
C GLY A 208 -10.18 -26.72 -11.49
N PHE A 209 -10.78 -27.02 -10.34
CA PHE A 209 -10.13 -26.60 -9.10
C PHE A 209 -8.99 -27.58 -8.84
N GLN A 210 -7.76 -27.18 -9.19
CA GLN A 210 -6.62 -27.85 -8.57
C GLN A 210 -6.76 -27.61 -7.07
N ALA A 211 -6.85 -28.71 -6.31
CA ALA A 211 -6.80 -28.64 -4.87
C ALA A 211 -5.57 -27.83 -4.48
N VAL A 212 -5.76 -26.77 -3.68
CA VAL A 212 -4.63 -26.06 -3.08
C VAL A 212 -3.91 -27.02 -2.13
N PRO A 213 -2.57 -26.99 -2.09
CA PRO A 213 -1.84 -27.90 -1.23
C PRO A 213 -2.14 -27.55 0.25
N THR A 214 -2.10 -28.56 1.11
CA THR A 214 -2.28 -28.38 2.57
C THR A 214 -1.16 -27.58 3.22
N SER A 215 0.00 -27.49 2.56
CA SER A 215 1.10 -26.62 2.95
C SER A 215 1.77 -26.03 1.71
N PHE A 216 2.31 -24.82 1.86
CA PHE A 216 2.97 -24.11 0.79
C PHE A 216 4.09 -23.24 1.36
N ASP A 217 5.28 -23.33 0.76
CA ASP A 217 6.44 -22.53 1.12
C ASP A 217 7.21 -22.14 -0.15
N TRP A 218 7.25 -20.85 -0.46
CA TRP A 218 8.02 -20.33 -1.59
C TRP A 218 9.52 -20.61 -1.46
N ARG A 219 10.03 -20.82 -0.24
CA ARG A 219 11.43 -21.18 -0.01
C ARG A 219 11.75 -22.64 -0.36
N ASN A 220 10.71 -23.45 -0.54
CA ASN A 220 10.82 -24.86 -0.89
C ASN A 220 9.67 -25.28 -1.82
N TYR A 221 9.59 -24.62 -2.98
CA TYR A 221 8.61 -24.94 -4.01
C TYR A 221 9.30 -25.55 -5.23
N LYS A 222 8.89 -26.77 -5.63
CA LYS A 222 9.51 -27.52 -6.74
C LYS A 222 11.05 -27.63 -6.62
N SER A 223 11.54 -27.88 -5.40
CA SER A 223 12.97 -27.98 -5.09
C SER A 223 13.78 -26.69 -5.32
N GLY A 224 13.12 -25.54 -5.39
CA GLY A 224 13.77 -24.22 -5.45
C GLY A 224 13.35 -23.31 -4.30
N ASN A 225 14.26 -22.42 -3.91
CA ASN A 225 13.94 -21.25 -3.11
C ASN A 225 13.63 -20.09 -4.06
N TRP A 226 12.40 -19.60 -4.02
CA TRP A 226 11.93 -18.52 -4.88
C TRP A 226 12.02 -17.14 -4.21
N THR A 227 12.51 -17.08 -2.98
CA THR A 227 12.76 -15.84 -2.24
C THR A 227 14.25 -15.50 -2.26
N THR A 228 14.57 -14.24 -1.99
CA THR A 228 15.94 -13.75 -1.80
C THR A 228 16.42 -13.95 -0.36
N PRO A 229 17.72 -13.80 -0.09
CA PRO A 229 18.27 -13.86 1.27
C PRO A 229 17.59 -12.90 2.23
N VAL A 230 17.56 -13.27 3.52
CA VAL A 230 17.08 -12.39 4.58
C VAL A 230 18.07 -11.22 4.74
N LYS A 231 17.55 -9.98 4.70
CA LYS A 231 18.31 -8.74 4.91
C LYS A 231 18.00 -8.14 6.30
N ASP A 232 18.84 -7.23 6.77
CA ASP A 232 18.73 -6.59 8.09
C ASP A 232 18.55 -5.07 7.95
N GLN A 233 17.42 -4.54 8.45
CA GLN A 233 17.13 -3.10 8.45
C GLN A 233 17.80 -2.34 9.62
N GLY A 234 18.44 -3.05 10.54
CA GLY A 234 19.08 -2.50 11.72
C GLY A 234 18.13 -1.65 12.58
N GLY A 235 18.63 -0.50 13.05
CA GLY A 235 17.84 0.44 13.87
C GLY A 235 16.89 1.34 13.08
N CYS A 236 16.92 1.27 11.75
CA CYS A 236 16.11 2.12 10.88
C CYS A 236 14.69 1.55 10.75
N GLY A 237 13.65 2.39 10.85
CA GLY A 237 12.25 2.01 10.58
C GLY A 237 11.96 1.84 9.08
N ALA A 238 12.79 1.07 8.37
CA ALA A 238 12.71 0.83 6.93
C ALA A 238 11.89 -0.40 6.54
N CYS A 239 11.18 -1.05 7.48
CA CYS A 239 10.40 -2.28 7.23
C CYS A 239 9.44 -2.18 6.02
N TRP A 240 8.90 -0.99 5.78
CA TRP A 240 8.03 -0.69 4.64
C TRP A 240 8.76 -0.84 3.29
N SER A 241 10.04 -0.47 3.21
CA SER A 241 10.89 -0.63 2.02
C SER A 241 11.32 -2.09 1.86
N PHE A 242 11.83 -2.71 2.93
CA PHE A 242 12.26 -4.12 2.92
C PHE A 242 11.14 -5.08 2.54
N SER A 243 9.91 -4.85 3.03
CA SER A 243 8.76 -5.69 2.68
C SER A 243 8.35 -5.55 1.22
N ALA A 244 8.39 -4.34 0.66
CA ALA A 244 8.08 -4.10 -0.75
C ALA A 244 9.15 -4.70 -1.68
N VAL A 245 10.42 -4.42 -1.39
CA VAL A 245 11.57 -4.93 -2.15
C VAL A 245 11.61 -6.46 -2.13
N GLY A 246 11.51 -7.10 -0.95
CA GLY A 246 11.55 -8.55 -0.86
C GLY A 246 10.40 -9.25 -1.61
N VAL A 247 9.20 -8.65 -1.64
CA VAL A 247 8.09 -9.14 -2.46
C VAL A 247 8.38 -8.98 -3.95
N ALA A 248 8.92 -7.84 -4.37
CA ALA A 248 9.25 -7.57 -5.77
C ALA A 248 10.33 -8.54 -6.30
N GLU A 249 11.41 -8.74 -5.54
CA GLU A 249 12.49 -9.68 -5.87
C GLU A 249 11.96 -11.12 -6.02
N ALA A 250 11.16 -11.60 -5.05
CA ALA A 250 10.57 -12.93 -5.10
C ALA A 250 9.57 -13.09 -6.27
N ALA A 251 8.74 -12.07 -6.50
CA ALA A 251 7.81 -12.05 -7.63
C ALA A 251 8.55 -12.12 -8.97
N TYR A 252 9.70 -11.47 -9.09
CA TYR A 252 10.53 -11.52 -10.28
C TYR A 252 11.11 -12.93 -10.50
N ASN A 253 11.67 -13.57 -9.47
CA ASN A 253 12.14 -14.97 -9.56
C ASN A 253 11.04 -15.90 -10.08
N ILE A 254 9.83 -15.75 -9.55
CA ILE A 254 8.64 -16.53 -9.95
C ILE A 254 8.26 -16.26 -11.41
N ALA A 255 8.16 -14.99 -11.80
CA ALA A 255 7.77 -14.58 -13.14
C ALA A 255 8.80 -15.03 -14.20
N ALA A 256 10.09 -14.89 -13.89
CA ALA A 256 11.21 -15.34 -14.71
C ALA A 256 11.36 -16.86 -14.75
N LYS A 257 10.63 -17.60 -13.89
CA LYS A 257 10.78 -19.05 -13.69
C LYS A 257 12.22 -19.45 -13.38
N ASN A 258 12.94 -18.59 -12.68
CA ASN A 258 14.35 -18.76 -12.36
C ASN A 258 14.59 -18.40 -10.88
N PRO A 259 14.67 -19.39 -9.98
CA PRO A 259 14.96 -19.13 -8.57
C PRO A 259 16.40 -18.64 -8.32
N ALA A 260 17.29 -18.72 -9.32
CA ALA A 260 18.68 -18.28 -9.23
C ALA A 260 18.91 -16.87 -9.82
N TYR A 261 17.84 -16.14 -10.18
CA TYR A 261 17.99 -14.79 -10.71
C TYR A 261 18.41 -13.80 -9.61
N ASP A 262 17.90 -13.99 -8.38
CA ASP A 262 18.40 -13.40 -7.12
C ASP A 262 18.72 -11.91 -7.21
N LEU A 263 17.72 -11.12 -7.64
CA LEU A 263 17.79 -9.66 -7.60
C LEU A 263 18.14 -9.19 -6.18
N ASN A 264 19.03 -8.21 -6.09
CA ASN A 264 19.33 -7.53 -4.85
C ASN A 264 19.08 -6.04 -5.06
N LEU A 265 17.85 -5.61 -4.82
CA LEU A 265 17.38 -4.24 -5.04
C LEU A 265 17.66 -3.37 -3.80
N SER A 266 17.79 -2.06 -4.01
CA SER A 266 18.17 -1.10 -2.97
C SER A 266 16.99 -0.64 -2.12
N GLU A 267 16.86 -1.15 -0.89
CA GLU A 267 15.90 -0.58 0.07
C GLU A 267 16.24 0.88 0.43
N GLN A 268 17.52 1.24 0.35
CA GLN A 268 18.02 2.58 0.64
C GLN A 268 17.47 3.62 -0.33
N TYR A 269 17.16 3.25 -1.58
CA TYR A 269 16.60 4.16 -2.57
C TYR A 269 15.29 4.81 -2.10
N HIS A 270 14.41 3.99 -1.54
CA HIS A 270 13.17 4.45 -0.92
C HIS A 270 13.43 5.25 0.37
N VAL A 271 14.36 4.79 1.21
CA VAL A 271 14.70 5.44 2.49
C VAL A 271 15.36 6.81 2.27
N ALA A 272 16.15 6.96 1.21
CA ALA A 272 16.78 8.21 0.80
C ALA A 272 15.79 9.18 0.14
N GLY A 273 14.64 8.69 -0.32
CA GLY A 273 13.61 9.51 -0.92
C GLY A 273 13.95 9.99 -2.33
N CYS A 274 14.65 9.15 -3.10
CA CYS A 274 15.16 9.52 -4.42
C CYS A 274 14.07 9.94 -5.40
N ASP A 275 12.94 9.23 -5.41
CA ASP A 275 11.76 9.55 -6.21
C ASP A 275 10.54 9.92 -5.34
N SER A 276 10.70 9.93 -4.02
CA SER A 276 9.59 10.21 -3.10
C SER A 276 9.33 11.72 -2.97
N PRO A 277 8.05 12.14 -2.89
CA PRO A 277 7.72 13.51 -2.48
C PRO A 277 8.35 13.84 -1.11
N PRO A 278 8.74 15.11 -0.85
CA PRO A 278 9.33 15.52 0.41
C PRO A 278 8.47 15.07 1.61
N GLY A 279 9.08 14.32 2.55
CA GLY A 279 8.41 13.85 3.77
C GLY A 279 7.87 12.41 3.73
N CYS A 280 8.06 11.66 2.65
CA CYS A 280 7.69 10.24 2.54
C CYS A 280 8.86 9.26 2.70
N ALA A 281 10.05 9.75 3.02
CA ALA A 281 11.29 8.97 3.06
C ALA A 281 11.95 9.00 4.43
N GLY A 282 12.66 7.91 4.75
CA GLY A 282 13.54 7.82 5.92
C GLY A 282 13.26 6.64 6.85
N CYS A 283 13.88 6.72 8.02
CA CYS A 283 13.85 5.69 9.05
C CYS A 283 12.67 5.81 10.03
N CYS A 284 11.71 6.71 9.80
CA CYS A 284 10.57 6.90 10.70
C CYS A 284 9.32 6.10 10.25
N GLY A 285 9.47 5.23 9.26
CA GLY A 285 8.39 4.47 8.65
C GLY A 285 7.97 5.02 7.28
N GLY A 286 7.11 4.27 6.61
CA GLY A 286 6.59 4.55 5.28
C GLY A 286 5.56 3.50 4.90
N TRP A 287 5.10 3.49 3.65
CA TRP A 287 4.01 2.64 3.19
C TRP A 287 4.51 1.67 2.12
N ASN A 288 4.33 0.37 2.35
CA ASN A 288 4.79 -0.67 1.42
C ASN A 288 4.03 -0.63 0.08
N ASN A 289 2.76 -0.21 0.05
CA ASN A 289 2.04 -0.04 -1.22
C ASN A 289 2.63 1.09 -2.05
N VAL A 290 3.04 2.19 -1.42
CA VAL A 290 3.71 3.31 -2.10
C VAL A 290 5.06 2.84 -2.65
N ALA A 291 5.87 2.13 -1.85
CA ALA A 291 7.12 1.56 -2.34
C ALA A 291 6.90 0.60 -3.54
N LEU A 292 5.86 -0.25 -3.51
CA LEU A 292 5.51 -1.12 -4.63
C LEU A 292 5.03 -0.33 -5.87
N GLU A 293 4.30 0.76 -5.68
CA GLU A 293 3.88 1.66 -6.76
C GLU A 293 5.10 2.34 -7.40
N GLU A 294 6.07 2.80 -6.61
CA GLU A 294 7.33 3.36 -7.09
C GLU A 294 8.15 2.32 -7.88
N ILE A 295 8.31 1.10 -7.36
CA ILE A 295 8.99 -0.01 -8.08
C ILE A 295 8.29 -0.30 -9.42
N ARG A 296 6.95 -0.20 -9.47
CA ARG A 296 6.17 -0.43 -10.70
C ARG A 296 6.35 0.71 -11.71
N ASP A 297 6.29 1.96 -11.27
CA ASP A 297 6.14 3.12 -12.15
C ASP A 297 7.49 3.73 -12.55
N HIS A 298 8.45 3.77 -11.63
CA HIS A 298 9.79 4.35 -11.85
C HIS A 298 10.90 3.29 -11.83
N GLY A 299 10.65 2.16 -11.17
CA GLY A 299 11.66 1.14 -10.93
C GLY A 299 12.43 1.40 -9.64
N ILE A 300 13.43 0.57 -9.39
CA ILE A 300 14.35 0.71 -8.25
C ILE A 300 15.71 0.14 -8.67
N PRO A 301 16.83 0.81 -8.31
CA PRO A 301 18.15 0.30 -8.65
C PRO A 301 18.53 -0.91 -7.79
N ASP A 302 19.57 -1.62 -8.23
CA ASP A 302 20.23 -2.63 -7.41
C ASP A 302 20.85 -2.01 -6.14
N ASP A 303 20.94 -2.77 -5.06
CA ASP A 303 21.58 -2.41 -3.79
C ASP A 303 23.03 -1.96 -3.98
N SER A 304 23.74 -2.54 -4.96
CA SER A 304 25.10 -2.09 -5.30
C SER A 304 25.21 -0.62 -5.72
N CYS A 305 24.10 -0.04 -6.19
CA CYS A 305 24.05 1.36 -6.57
C CYS A 305 23.89 2.27 -5.35
N LEU A 306 23.00 1.90 -4.43
CA LEU A 306 22.79 2.61 -3.18
C LEU A 306 22.68 1.60 -2.02
N PRO A 307 23.81 1.20 -1.42
CA PRO A 307 23.81 0.18 -0.38
C PRO A 307 23.05 0.62 0.87
N PHE A 308 22.36 -0.32 1.51
CA PHE A 308 21.65 -0.02 2.75
C PHE A 308 22.57 0.43 3.89
N VAL A 309 22.24 1.54 4.52
CA VAL A 309 22.96 2.09 5.67
C VAL A 309 22.02 2.27 6.86
N ASP A 310 22.21 1.42 7.88
CA ASP A 310 21.40 1.42 9.11
C ASP A 310 21.69 2.61 10.05
N ASN A 311 22.79 3.34 9.80
CA ASN A 311 23.39 4.28 10.75
C ASN A 311 23.69 5.67 10.18
N SER A 312 22.92 6.13 9.21
CA SER A 312 22.89 7.56 8.93
C SER A 312 22.02 8.22 10.01
N GLY A 313 22.47 9.30 10.64
CA GLY A 313 21.71 10.07 11.65
C GLY A 313 20.42 10.66 11.09
N CYS A 314 19.46 9.80 10.75
CA CYS A 314 18.29 10.08 9.96
C CYS A 314 17.30 10.90 10.77
N SER A 315 17.17 12.16 10.38
CA SER A 315 16.03 12.98 10.73
C SER A 315 14.79 12.46 9.99
N CYS A 316 13.62 12.53 10.63
CA CYS A 316 12.34 12.29 9.95
C CYS A 316 12.03 13.34 8.86
N ASP A 317 12.87 14.36 8.73
CA ASP A 317 12.81 15.34 7.65
C ASP A 317 13.56 14.83 6.41
N GLY A 318 13.10 13.69 5.85
CA GLY A 318 13.31 13.26 4.47
C GLY A 318 14.67 13.55 3.82
N GLY A 319 15.77 13.37 4.54
CA GLY A 319 17.08 13.78 4.08
C GLY A 319 18.16 13.04 4.82
N VAL A 320 18.56 11.90 4.27
CA VAL A 320 19.95 11.49 4.46
C VAL A 320 20.76 12.60 3.80
N GLY A 321 21.53 13.35 4.59
CA GLY A 321 22.41 14.39 4.07
C GLY A 321 23.42 13.76 3.10
N GLY A 322 23.10 13.82 1.81
CA GLY A 322 23.87 13.20 0.73
C GLY A 322 22.98 13.03 -0.49
N ASN A 323 22.87 14.08 -1.29
CA ASN A 323 22.10 14.14 -2.54
C ASN A 323 22.75 13.32 -3.67
N GLU A 324 22.92 12.01 -3.49
CA GLU A 324 23.43 11.14 -4.56
C GLU A 324 22.58 9.89 -4.62
N CYS A 325 21.36 10.08 -5.10
CA CYS A 325 20.59 9.00 -5.68
C CYS A 325 21.27 8.55 -6.97
N CYS A 326 21.24 7.24 -7.17
CA CYS A 326 21.38 6.61 -8.47
C CYS A 326 20.41 7.23 -9.49
#